data_AF-A0A9P9P5Y0-F1
#
_entry.id   AF-A0A9P9P5Y0-F1
#
_cell.length_a   1.000
_cell.length_b   1.000
_cell.length_c   1.000
_cell.angle_alpha   90.00
_cell.angle_beta   90.00
_cell.angle_gamma   90.00
#
_symmetry.space_group_name_H-M   'P 1'
#
loop_
_entity.id
_entity.type
_entity.pdbx_description
1 polymer ?
#
loop_
_entity_poly.entity_id
_entity_poly.type
_entity_poly.pdbx_seq_one_letter_code
_entity_poly.pdbx_strand_id
1 'polypeptide(L)'
;MAFAHSCAVRSGLVYSQSIGRSASASWAQTRPSRDHWRRQLSSKSLLPAHYRPQATQLVRNQNDFQGLRTSTAHICARFSPPHLGITTTAQDALPRSLPDYSPPTTGFLSYLPQKAVPYGELMRLDKPTGTYYLFFPCLFSTLVAATMATPIAAPSAVISTTALFLTGALVMRGAGCTINDLWDRNLDPHVERTRLRPIARRAITPQQAIVFLGGQLTAGLAVLLSLPIECFWYATPSLLFVATYPLAKRVTYYPQFVLGLTFSWGAMLGFPALGIDLLSNQAALTAAACLYASNVAWTVLYDMIYAHMDIKDDVKAGIKSIALKHEKETKTILSGLAVVQLGLLAATGVAAGMGPVFFIGSCGGAALTLGTMIRRVKLKEVKNCWWWFVNGAWFTGGAISLGLAGEYVAHLLGWYDNNAKNEEEGEQKLVTV
;
A
#
# COMPACT_ATOMS: atom_id res chain seq x y z
N MET A 1 10.66 22.75 -58.12
CA MET A 1 9.25 23.23 -58.14
C MET A 1 8.96 23.74 -56.72
N ALA A 2 9.23 25.00 -56.36
CA ALA A 2 8.40 26.22 -56.58
C ALA A 2 6.97 26.04 -56.01
N PHE A 3 6.35 26.81 -55.10
CA PHE A 3 6.42 28.17 -54.50
C PHE A 3 5.67 28.07 -53.13
N ALA A 4 6.06 28.63 -51.98
CA ALA A 4 6.02 30.03 -51.48
C ALA A 4 4.62 30.72 -51.36
N HIS A 5 4.29 31.17 -50.13
CA HIS A 5 3.58 32.42 -49.67
C HIS A 5 2.81 32.13 -48.34
N SER A 6 3.11 32.65 -47.13
CA SER A 6 3.36 33.99 -46.54
C SER A 6 2.15 34.91 -46.29
N CYS A 7 2.10 35.42 -45.03
CA CYS A 7 1.51 36.68 -44.52
C CYS A 7 -0.02 36.78 -44.33
N ALA A 8 -0.59 37.56 -43.40
CA ALA A 8 -0.18 38.39 -42.25
C ALA A 8 -1.49 39.05 -41.70
N VAL A 9 -1.70 39.20 -40.37
CA VAL A 9 -1.66 40.48 -39.60
C VAL A 9 -2.99 41.28 -39.39
N ARG A 10 -3.27 41.52 -38.08
CA ARG A 10 -3.84 42.71 -37.37
C ARG A 10 -5.35 43.04 -37.28
N SER A 11 -5.74 43.29 -36.00
CA SER A 11 -6.49 44.45 -35.38
C SER A 11 -7.88 44.83 -35.92
N GLY A 12 -8.87 45.30 -35.16
CA GLY A 12 -9.02 45.79 -33.78
C GLY A 12 -10.33 46.61 -33.67
N LEU A 13 -10.69 47.01 -32.43
CA LEU A 13 -11.67 48.07 -32.03
C LEU A 13 -13.18 47.83 -32.32
N VAL A 14 -14.06 47.72 -31.32
CA VAL A 14 -14.69 48.76 -30.45
C VAL A 14 -15.76 49.63 -31.15
N TYR A 15 -17.03 49.47 -30.76
CA TYR A 15 -18.10 50.47 -30.50
C TYR A 15 -19.43 49.68 -30.29
N SER A 16 -20.09 49.62 -29.11
CA SER A 16 -20.76 50.62 -28.27
C SER A 16 -22.15 51.09 -28.77
N GLN A 17 -23.17 50.75 -27.95
CA GLN A 17 -24.42 51.49 -27.63
C GLN A 17 -25.53 51.60 -28.71
N SER A 18 -26.83 51.63 -28.42
CA SER A 18 -27.65 51.57 -27.18
C SER A 18 -29.16 51.63 -27.53
N ILE A 19 -30.02 51.53 -26.50
CA ILE A 19 -31.44 51.98 -26.38
C ILE A 19 -32.48 50.92 -26.82
N GLY A 20 -33.51 50.56 -26.06
CA GLY A 20 -34.12 50.98 -24.77
C GLY A 20 -35.34 50.03 -24.56
N ARG A 21 -36.12 49.97 -23.47
CA ARG A 21 -36.46 50.85 -22.35
C ARG A 21 -37.16 50.00 -21.25
N SER A 22 -37.02 50.44 -20.00
CA SER A 22 -37.98 50.50 -18.86
C SER A 22 -38.74 49.23 -18.40
N ALA A 23 -39.01 48.96 -17.12
CA ALA A 23 -39.13 49.83 -15.94
C ALA A 23 -39.00 49.05 -14.59
N SER A 24 -38.47 49.75 -13.57
CA SER A 24 -38.74 49.79 -12.10
C SER A 24 -39.73 48.78 -11.45
N ALA A 25 -39.65 48.32 -10.19
CA ALA A 25 -39.17 48.85 -8.89
C ALA A 25 -39.04 47.64 -7.89
N SER A 26 -38.00 47.44 -7.06
CA SER A 26 -37.56 48.05 -5.77
C SER A 26 -38.21 47.52 -4.47
N TRP A 27 -37.35 47.17 -3.49
CA TRP A 27 -37.52 46.96 -2.03
C TRP A 27 -38.36 45.76 -1.57
N ALA A 28 -38.18 45.13 -0.40
CA ALA A 28 -37.12 44.93 0.60
C ALA A 28 -37.69 43.97 1.67
N GLN A 29 -36.80 43.28 2.40
CA GLN A 29 -36.98 42.72 3.76
C GLN A 29 -38.19 41.82 4.08
N THR A 30 -37.91 40.58 4.53
CA THR A 30 -38.20 40.12 5.92
C THR A 30 -37.78 38.66 6.10
N ARG A 31 -37.09 38.36 7.22
CA ARG A 31 -36.99 37.00 7.79
C ARG A 31 -38.27 36.69 8.56
N PRO A 32 -38.57 35.39 8.78
CA PRO A 32 -38.91 35.00 10.15
C PRO A 32 -38.20 33.71 10.63
N SER A 33 -38.41 33.48 11.91
CA SER A 33 -37.65 32.71 12.90
C SER A 33 -38.02 31.22 13.02
N ARG A 34 -37.26 30.57 13.89
CA ARG A 34 -37.32 29.19 14.39
C ARG A 34 -38.66 28.77 15.05
N ASP A 35 -38.80 27.44 15.14
CA ASP A 35 -39.54 26.63 16.12
C ASP A 35 -41.04 26.29 15.92
N HIS A 36 -41.31 25.10 15.40
CA HIS A 36 -42.35 24.10 15.79
C HIS A 36 -42.41 23.07 14.65
N TRP A 37 -42.17 21.76 14.85
CA TRP A 37 -43.14 20.82 15.42
C TRP A 37 -42.46 19.49 15.80
N ARG A 38 -42.83 18.96 16.97
CA ARG A 38 -42.52 17.61 17.46
C ARG A 38 -43.85 16.88 17.67
N ARG A 39 -43.94 15.63 17.18
CA ARG A 39 -44.87 14.50 17.47
C ARG A 39 -45.61 13.98 16.22
N GLN A 40 -45.21 12.81 15.74
CA GLN A 40 -45.77 11.46 15.99
C GLN A 40 -46.98 11.16 15.10
N LEU A 41 -46.84 10.14 14.25
CA LEU A 41 -47.83 9.07 14.10
C LEU A 41 -47.16 7.83 13.50
N SER A 42 -47.38 6.71 14.16
CA SER A 42 -46.95 5.37 13.76
C SER A 42 -47.90 4.78 12.73
N SER A 43 -47.38 3.99 11.78
CA SER A 43 -48.06 2.79 11.31
C SER A 43 -47.03 1.70 10.93
N LYS A 44 -47.26 0.53 11.53
CA LYS A 44 -46.74 -0.81 11.18
C LYS A 44 -47.11 -1.11 9.71
N SER A 45 -46.51 -1.97 8.89
CA SER A 45 -45.45 -2.99 8.93
C SER A 45 -45.50 -3.64 7.53
N LEU A 46 -44.38 -4.12 6.96
CA LEU A 46 -44.29 -5.32 6.08
C LEU A 46 -42.78 -5.58 5.79
N LEU A 47 -42.37 -6.86 5.90
CA LEU A 47 -41.03 -7.48 5.96
C LEU A 47 -40.22 -7.46 4.63
N PRO A 48 -38.94 -7.92 4.52
CA PRO A 48 -38.18 -8.78 5.46
C PRO A 48 -36.76 -8.32 5.83
N ALA A 49 -36.35 -8.79 7.02
CA ALA A 49 -35.03 -8.66 7.59
C ALA A 49 -34.07 -9.74 7.03
N HIS A 50 -33.06 -9.32 6.27
CA HIS A 50 -31.85 -10.10 6.04
C HIS A 50 -30.61 -9.23 6.27
N TYR A 51 -30.30 -8.99 7.55
CA TYR A 51 -28.91 -8.83 8.01
C TYR A 51 -28.87 -8.89 9.54
N ARG A 52 -28.47 -10.05 10.10
CA ARG A 52 -28.00 -10.14 11.49
C ARG A 52 -26.49 -10.43 11.43
N PRO A 53 -25.61 -9.55 11.92
CA PRO A 53 -24.24 -9.96 12.21
C PRO A 53 -24.31 -10.91 13.43
N GLN A 54 -23.83 -12.15 13.25
CA GLN A 54 -23.72 -13.12 14.32
C GLN A 54 -22.75 -12.59 15.39
N ALA A 55 -23.27 -12.35 16.58
CA ALA A 55 -22.48 -12.25 17.80
C ALA A 55 -21.95 -13.66 18.13
N THR A 56 -20.64 -13.77 18.28
CA THR A 56 -19.94 -14.99 18.69
C THR A 56 -20.47 -15.44 20.05
N GLN A 57 -21.26 -16.53 20.06
CA GLN A 57 -21.70 -17.15 21.30
C GLN A 57 -20.51 -17.86 21.96
N LEU A 58 -20.23 -17.43 23.20
CA LEU A 58 -19.44 -18.14 24.18
C LEU A 58 -20.09 -19.50 24.46
N VAL A 59 -19.48 -20.59 24.01
CA VAL A 59 -19.87 -21.96 24.38
C VAL A 59 -19.42 -22.20 25.81
N ARG A 60 -20.39 -22.24 26.73
CA ARG A 60 -20.26 -22.72 28.10
C ARG A 60 -20.49 -24.23 28.06
N ASN A 61 -19.42 -25.03 28.19
CA ASN A 61 -19.54 -26.48 28.33
C ASN A 61 -20.08 -26.80 29.74
N GLN A 62 -21.35 -27.20 29.83
CA GLN A 62 -21.91 -27.96 30.94
C GLN A 62 -22.08 -29.40 30.44
N ASN A 63 -21.25 -30.31 30.95
CA ASN A 63 -21.50 -31.74 30.83
C ASN A 63 -22.41 -32.14 31.99
N ASP A 64 -23.67 -32.42 31.67
CA ASP A 64 -24.57 -33.22 32.51
C ASP A 64 -24.31 -34.70 32.23
N PHE A 65 -23.94 -35.44 33.27
CA PHE A 65 -24.12 -36.89 33.33
C PHE A 65 -25.18 -37.17 34.40
N GLN A 66 -26.37 -37.58 33.97
CA GLN A 66 -27.41 -38.13 34.83
C GLN A 66 -27.10 -39.60 35.14
N GLY A 67 -27.21 -40.00 36.40
CA GLY A 67 -27.12 -41.40 36.78
C GLY A 67 -27.33 -41.69 38.27
N LEU A 68 -28.55 -42.09 38.60
CA LEU A 68 -29.01 -42.91 39.74
C LEU A 68 -29.14 -42.30 41.15
N ARG A 69 -30.38 -42.45 41.64
CA ARG A 69 -30.85 -42.35 43.02
C ARG A 69 -30.25 -43.46 43.89
N THR A 70 -30.01 -43.17 45.17
CA THR A 70 -30.47 -44.00 46.30
C THR A 70 -30.34 -43.23 47.60
N SER A 71 -31.32 -43.47 48.47
CA SER A 71 -31.50 -42.90 49.81
C SER A 71 -30.65 -43.64 50.83
N THR A 72 -30.03 -42.93 51.78
CA THR A 72 -29.95 -43.34 53.19
C THR A 72 -29.48 -42.18 54.06
N ALA A 73 -30.26 -41.89 55.10
CA ALA A 73 -29.84 -41.10 56.25
C ALA A 73 -28.77 -41.84 57.07
N HIS A 74 -27.82 -41.12 57.66
CA HIS A 74 -27.48 -41.18 59.10
C HIS A 74 -26.10 -40.57 59.44
N ILE A 75 -26.11 -39.88 60.58
CA ILE A 75 -25.03 -39.72 61.57
C ILE A 75 -24.02 -38.57 61.38
N CYS A 76 -24.13 -37.69 62.37
CA CYS A 76 -23.24 -36.63 62.79
C CYS A 76 -21.86 -37.19 63.21
N ALA A 77 -20.77 -36.63 62.69
CA ALA A 77 -19.48 -36.67 63.34
C ALA A 77 -18.64 -35.46 62.93
N ARG A 78 -18.34 -34.60 63.93
CA ARG A 78 -17.36 -33.52 63.86
C ARG A 78 -15.99 -34.10 63.56
N PHE A 79 -15.39 -33.73 62.43
CA PHE A 79 -13.95 -33.79 62.24
C PHE A 79 -13.54 -32.64 61.30
N SER A 80 -12.84 -31.64 61.84
CA SER A 80 -12.19 -30.61 61.06
C SER A 80 -10.95 -31.18 60.37
N PRO A 81 -10.74 -30.95 59.06
CA PRO A 81 -9.44 -31.06 58.44
C PRO A 81 -8.74 -29.68 58.33
N PRO A 82 -7.41 -29.66 58.18
CA PRO A 82 -6.57 -28.51 58.47
C PRO A 82 -6.69 -27.41 57.42
N HIS A 83 -6.54 -26.16 57.88
CA HIS A 83 -6.33 -24.99 57.04
C HIS A 83 -5.09 -25.17 56.15
N LEU A 84 -5.26 -25.69 54.93
CA LEU A 84 -4.35 -25.35 53.84
C LEU A 84 -4.73 -23.95 53.37
N GLY A 85 -3.96 -22.96 53.83
CA GLY A 85 -3.95 -21.63 53.23
C GLY A 85 -3.50 -21.73 51.79
N ILE A 86 -4.45 -21.87 50.87
CA ILE A 86 -4.23 -21.49 49.49
C ILE A 86 -4.12 -19.98 49.51
N THR A 87 -2.88 -19.49 49.62
CA THR A 87 -2.57 -18.10 49.32
C THR A 87 -2.73 -17.98 47.81
N THR A 88 -3.97 -17.78 47.37
CA THR A 88 -4.26 -17.34 46.02
C THR A 88 -3.73 -15.92 45.94
N THR A 89 -2.45 -15.75 45.61
CA THR A 89 -1.95 -14.52 45.00
C THR A 89 -2.55 -14.44 43.60
N ALA A 90 -3.86 -14.25 43.52
CA ALA A 90 -4.46 -13.52 42.42
C ALA A 90 -3.95 -12.09 42.59
N GLN A 91 -2.75 -11.83 42.07
CA GLN A 91 -2.43 -10.49 41.64
C GLN A 91 -3.46 -10.18 40.55
N ASP A 92 -4.54 -9.52 40.96
CA ASP A 92 -5.41 -8.74 40.10
C ASP A 92 -4.50 -7.74 39.37
N ALA A 93 -3.92 -8.18 38.26
CA ALA A 93 -3.39 -7.29 37.26
C ALA A 93 -4.61 -6.55 36.72
N LEU A 94 -4.88 -5.36 37.27
CA LEU A 94 -5.81 -4.38 36.72
C LEU A 94 -5.74 -4.44 35.19
N PRO A 95 -6.87 -4.58 34.48
CA PRO A 95 -6.85 -4.65 33.03
C PRO A 95 -6.09 -3.45 32.51
N ARG A 96 -5.01 -3.71 31.76
CA ARG A 96 -4.12 -2.68 31.21
C ARG A 96 -4.99 -1.65 30.49
N SER A 97 -5.12 -0.45 31.05
CA SER A 97 -5.88 0.62 30.42
C SER A 97 -5.20 0.97 29.10
N LEU A 98 -5.92 0.76 28.00
CA LEU A 98 -5.38 1.04 26.68
C LEU A 98 -5.20 2.55 26.52
N PRO A 99 -4.10 3.02 25.90
CA PRO A 99 -3.76 4.44 25.86
C PRO A 99 -4.83 5.27 25.12
N ASP A 100 -5.08 6.48 25.66
CA ASP A 100 -5.91 7.49 25.02
C ASP A 100 -5.19 8.13 23.82
N TYR A 101 -5.98 8.74 22.93
CA TYR A 101 -5.40 9.45 21.80
C TYR A 101 -4.69 10.73 22.26
N SER A 102 -3.43 10.89 21.85
CA SER A 102 -2.69 12.14 21.91
C SER A 102 -2.29 12.59 20.50
N PRO A 103 -2.45 13.86 20.12
CA PRO A 103 -1.94 14.38 18.85
C PRO A 103 -0.43 14.13 18.71
N PRO A 104 0.07 13.92 17.47
CA PRO A 104 1.49 13.77 17.22
C PRO A 104 2.26 15.03 17.62
N THR A 105 3.23 14.87 18.52
CA THR A 105 4.13 15.94 19.00
C THR A 105 5.44 16.02 18.22
N THR A 106 5.73 15.00 17.40
CA THR A 106 6.96 14.88 16.61
C THR A 106 6.64 14.44 15.18
N GLY A 107 7.53 14.77 14.23
CA GLY A 107 7.45 14.34 12.84
C GLY A 107 6.64 15.28 11.95
N PHE A 108 6.37 14.89 10.70
CA PHE A 108 5.73 15.76 9.73
C PHE A 108 4.33 16.24 10.18
N LEU A 109 3.57 15.38 10.83
CA LEU A 109 2.21 15.70 11.27
C LEU A 109 2.14 16.80 12.35
N SER A 110 3.19 16.98 13.17
CA SER A 110 3.17 18.03 14.20
C SER A 110 3.25 19.44 13.63
N TYR A 111 3.69 19.58 12.37
CA TYR A 111 3.72 20.87 11.66
C TYR A 111 2.39 21.20 10.96
N LEU A 112 1.47 20.24 10.85
CA LEU A 112 0.18 20.46 10.22
C LEU A 112 -0.77 21.21 11.18
N PRO A 113 -1.67 22.05 10.64
CA PRO A 113 -2.77 22.60 11.44
C PRO A 113 -3.56 21.48 12.12
N GLN A 114 -4.00 21.68 13.37
CA GLN A 114 -4.68 20.64 14.16
C GLN A 114 -5.89 20.00 13.44
N LYS A 115 -6.60 20.77 12.60
CA LYS A 115 -7.73 20.28 11.80
C LYS A 115 -7.33 19.37 10.64
N ALA A 116 -6.10 19.49 10.14
CA ALA A 116 -5.54 18.68 9.05
C ALA A 116 -4.87 17.39 9.53
N VAL A 117 -4.43 17.35 10.80
CA VAL A 117 -3.77 16.18 11.41
C VAL A 117 -4.56 14.88 11.21
N PRO A 118 -5.89 14.81 11.48
CA PRO A 118 -6.65 13.58 11.27
C PRO A 118 -6.63 13.10 9.81
N TYR A 119 -6.56 14.01 8.83
CA TYR A 119 -6.49 13.64 7.41
C TYR A 119 -5.10 13.11 7.04
N GLY A 120 -4.04 13.69 7.62
CA GLY A 120 -2.68 13.17 7.49
C GLY A 120 -2.51 11.78 8.08
N GLU A 121 -3.09 11.51 9.26
CA GLU A 121 -3.13 10.17 9.86
C GLU A 121 -3.97 9.20 9.03
N LEU A 122 -5.07 9.65 8.44
CA LEU A 122 -5.92 8.84 7.56
C LEU A 122 -5.14 8.38 6.32
N MET A 123 -4.30 9.26 5.76
CA MET A 123 -3.37 8.94 4.68
C MET A 123 -2.17 8.08 5.11
N ARG A 124 -1.96 7.89 6.41
CA ARG A 124 -0.75 7.27 6.99
C ARG A 124 0.54 8.04 6.72
N LEU A 125 0.49 9.38 6.73
CA LEU A 125 1.71 10.19 6.64
C LEU A 125 2.64 9.99 7.85
N ASP A 126 2.12 9.52 8.98
CA ASP A 126 2.91 9.07 10.14
C ASP A 126 3.67 7.76 9.89
N LYS A 127 3.19 6.92 8.96
CA LYS A 127 3.70 5.58 8.67
C LYS A 127 3.86 5.38 7.15
N PRO A 128 4.82 6.08 6.52
CA PRO A 128 4.95 6.14 5.06
C PRO A 128 5.48 4.85 4.42
N THR A 129 5.79 3.81 5.19
CA THR A 129 6.32 2.53 4.69
C THR A 129 5.50 1.94 3.54
N GLY A 130 4.16 2.00 3.63
CA GLY A 130 3.30 1.52 2.56
C GLY A 130 3.40 2.36 1.27
N THR A 131 3.70 3.65 1.38
CA THR A 131 3.97 4.51 0.22
C THR A 131 5.27 4.13 -0.45
N TYR A 132 6.32 3.84 0.33
CA TYR A 132 7.60 3.39 -0.23
C TYR A 132 7.47 2.06 -0.98
N TYR A 133 6.74 1.09 -0.43
CA TYR A 133 6.49 -0.18 -1.12
C TYR A 133 5.70 -0.02 -2.41
N LEU A 134 4.76 0.93 -2.48
CA LEU A 134 4.04 1.24 -3.72
C LEU A 134 4.91 2.02 -4.72
N PHE A 135 5.86 2.80 -4.22
CA PHE A 135 6.75 3.64 -5.04
C PHE A 135 7.92 2.88 -5.66
N PHE A 136 8.57 1.98 -4.92
CA PHE A 136 9.78 1.28 -5.40
C PHE A 136 9.58 0.55 -6.74
N PRO A 137 8.49 -0.19 -6.98
CA PRO A 137 8.23 -0.79 -8.29
C PRO A 137 8.20 0.24 -9.44
N CYS A 138 7.63 1.43 -9.20
CA CYS A 138 7.62 2.52 -10.18
C CYS A 138 9.03 3.08 -10.42
N LEU A 139 9.82 3.25 -9.36
CA LEU A 139 11.21 3.70 -9.47
C LEU A 139 12.06 2.69 -10.25
N PHE A 140 11.93 1.40 -9.93
CA PHE A 140 12.68 0.35 -10.61
C PHE A 140 12.38 0.32 -12.11
N SER A 141 11.09 0.36 -12.47
CA SER A 141 10.70 0.35 -13.88
C SER A 141 11.13 1.61 -14.62
N THR A 142 11.11 2.77 -13.95
CA THR A 142 11.61 4.03 -14.54
C THR A 142 13.11 3.93 -14.83
N LEU A 143 13.91 3.41 -13.90
CA LEU A 143 15.36 3.26 -14.10
C LEU A 143 15.70 2.20 -15.14
N VAL A 144 14.95 1.08 -15.19
CA VAL A 144 15.11 0.07 -16.24
C VAL A 144 14.73 0.64 -17.61
N ALA A 145 13.59 1.32 -17.71
CA ALA A 145 13.16 1.95 -18.95
C ALA A 145 14.13 3.05 -19.42
N ALA A 146 14.76 3.76 -18.47
CA ALA A 146 15.69 4.83 -18.79
C ALA A 146 16.94 4.35 -19.54
N THR A 147 17.45 3.15 -19.24
CA THR A 147 18.59 2.55 -19.97
C THR A 147 18.18 1.96 -21.31
N MET A 148 16.93 1.50 -21.43
CA MET A 148 16.40 0.91 -22.66
C MET A 148 15.89 1.94 -23.67
N ALA A 149 15.69 3.19 -23.26
CA ALA A 149 15.25 4.25 -24.16
C ALA A 149 16.34 4.58 -25.20
N THR A 150 15.93 4.85 -26.43
CA THR A 150 16.82 5.27 -27.53
C THR A 150 16.39 6.64 -28.07
N PRO A 151 17.19 7.71 -27.87
CA PRO A 151 18.42 7.76 -27.06
C PRO A 151 18.14 7.55 -25.57
N ILE A 152 19.19 7.28 -24.79
CA ILE A 152 19.08 7.10 -23.33
C ILE A 152 18.28 8.23 -22.69
N ALA A 153 17.38 7.90 -21.77
CA ALA A 153 16.49 8.91 -21.19
C ALA A 153 17.30 10.01 -20.48
N ALA A 154 16.96 11.27 -20.72
CA ALA A 154 17.61 12.39 -20.06
C ALA A 154 17.36 12.37 -18.54
N PRO A 155 18.33 12.80 -17.70
CA PRO A 155 18.15 12.80 -16.24
C PRO A 155 16.92 13.59 -15.77
N SER A 156 16.58 14.67 -16.47
CA SER A 156 15.38 15.47 -16.19
C SER A 156 14.09 14.67 -16.35
N ALA A 157 14.00 13.80 -17.36
CA ALA A 157 12.85 12.92 -17.60
C ALA A 157 12.76 11.82 -16.52
N VAL A 158 13.90 11.24 -16.12
CA VAL A 158 13.94 10.24 -15.04
C VAL A 158 13.48 10.86 -13.72
N ILE A 159 13.98 12.05 -13.38
CA ILE A 159 13.62 12.78 -12.15
C ILE A 159 12.15 13.18 -12.15
N SER A 160 11.63 13.74 -13.25
CA SER A 160 10.24 14.19 -13.33
C SER A 160 9.27 13.01 -13.24
N THR A 161 9.52 11.92 -13.98
CA THR A 161 8.72 10.69 -13.93
C THR A 161 8.76 10.05 -12.54
N THR A 162 9.94 10.00 -11.91
CA THR A 162 10.07 9.49 -10.54
C THR A 162 9.30 10.35 -9.54
N ALA A 163 9.34 11.68 -9.66
CA ALA A 163 8.60 12.59 -8.79
C ALA A 163 7.08 12.45 -8.96
N LEU A 164 6.60 12.28 -10.20
CA LEU A 164 5.20 11.97 -10.49
C LEU A 164 4.78 10.65 -9.85
N PHE A 165 5.58 9.59 -10.01
CA PHE A 165 5.28 8.30 -9.39
C PHE A 165 5.33 8.33 -7.86
N LEU A 166 6.24 9.08 -7.25
CA LEU A 166 6.27 9.26 -5.80
C LEU A 166 5.00 9.97 -5.31
N THR A 167 4.58 11.03 -6.02
CA THR A 167 3.36 11.77 -5.72
C THR A 167 2.13 10.88 -5.89
N GLY A 168 2.06 10.13 -6.98
CA GLY A 168 1.01 9.15 -7.24
C GLY A 168 0.96 8.07 -6.16
N ALA A 169 2.10 7.49 -5.77
CA ALA A 169 2.19 6.49 -4.72
C ALA A 169 1.73 7.04 -3.36
N LEU A 170 2.10 8.28 -3.01
CA LEU A 170 1.67 8.93 -1.77
C LEU A 170 0.16 9.10 -1.73
N VAL A 171 -0.42 9.65 -2.80
CA VAL A 171 -1.85 9.94 -2.90
C VAL A 171 -2.67 8.64 -2.97
N MET A 172 -2.29 7.69 -3.82
CA MET A 172 -3.02 6.45 -4.02
C MET A 172 -2.89 5.48 -2.84
N ARG A 173 -1.73 5.44 -2.16
CA ARG A 173 -1.61 4.71 -0.89
C ARG A 173 -2.56 5.31 0.14
N GLY A 174 -2.60 6.64 0.23
CA GLY A 174 -3.52 7.37 1.08
C GLY A 174 -4.99 7.06 0.77
N ALA A 175 -5.37 7.03 -0.52
CA ALA A 175 -6.72 6.65 -0.94
C ALA A 175 -7.08 5.22 -0.50
N GLY A 176 -6.15 4.27 -0.68
CA GLY A 176 -6.33 2.90 -0.21
C GLY A 176 -6.51 2.81 1.31
N CYS A 177 -5.78 3.61 2.09
CA CYS A 177 -5.98 3.71 3.54
C CYS A 177 -7.36 4.28 3.90
N THR A 178 -7.79 5.34 3.22
CA THR A 178 -9.12 5.95 3.43
C THR A 178 -10.24 4.95 3.14
N ILE A 179 -10.17 4.21 2.03
CA ILE A 179 -11.15 3.17 1.68
C ILE A 179 -11.16 2.07 2.75
N ASN A 180 -9.99 1.61 3.19
CA ASN A 180 -9.89 0.57 4.20
C ASN A 180 -10.54 1.01 5.53
N ASP A 181 -10.21 2.20 6.02
CA ASP A 181 -10.79 2.73 7.28
C ASP A 181 -12.31 3.01 7.14
N LEU A 182 -12.80 3.34 5.93
CA LEU A 182 -14.24 3.50 5.66
C LEU A 182 -14.99 2.17 5.77
N TRP A 183 -14.42 1.08 5.25
CA TRP A 183 -15.01 -0.26 5.34
C TRP A 183 -14.92 -0.84 6.75
N ASP A 184 -13.81 -0.60 7.44
CA ASP A 184 -13.55 -1.12 8.78
C ASP A 184 -14.12 -0.22 9.89
N ARG A 185 -14.85 0.86 9.56
CA ARG A 185 -15.36 1.87 10.52
C ARG A 185 -16.14 1.32 11.72
N ASN A 186 -16.79 0.17 11.57
CA ASN A 186 -17.56 -0.48 12.63
C ASN A 186 -16.71 -1.48 13.44
N LEU A 187 -15.64 -2.00 12.85
CA LEU A 187 -14.76 -3.01 13.44
C LEU A 187 -13.60 -2.36 14.18
N ASP A 188 -12.95 -1.38 13.55
CA ASP A 188 -11.76 -0.69 14.08
C ASP A 188 -11.93 -0.13 15.51
N PRO A 189 -13.09 0.42 15.94
CA PRO A 189 -13.28 0.86 17.33
C PRO A 189 -13.10 -0.24 18.38
N HIS A 190 -13.24 -1.51 17.99
CA HIS A 190 -13.19 -2.68 18.88
C HIS A 190 -11.83 -3.40 18.86
N VAL A 191 -10.86 -2.92 18.06
CA VAL A 191 -9.55 -3.55 17.90
C VAL A 191 -8.46 -2.64 18.47
N GLU A 192 -7.65 -3.17 19.40
CA GLU A 192 -6.61 -2.41 20.13
C GLU A 192 -5.71 -1.59 19.21
N ARG A 193 -5.22 -2.20 18.11
CA ARG A 193 -4.32 -1.58 17.15
C ARG A 193 -4.95 -0.46 16.32
N THR A 194 -6.26 -0.52 16.07
CA THR A 194 -6.92 0.33 15.05
C THR A 194 -7.97 1.28 15.63
N ARG A 195 -8.29 1.15 16.92
CA ARG A 195 -9.23 2.02 17.63
C ARG A 195 -8.90 3.51 17.53
N LEU A 196 -7.62 3.87 17.50
CA LEU A 196 -7.16 5.26 17.44
C LEU A 196 -7.10 5.83 16.01
N ARG A 197 -7.58 5.09 14.99
CA ARG A 197 -7.67 5.62 13.63
C ARG A 197 -8.69 6.77 13.55
N PRO A 198 -8.50 7.76 12.65
CA PRO A 198 -9.33 8.96 12.58
C PRO A 198 -10.84 8.72 12.45
N ILE A 199 -11.25 7.76 11.61
CA ILE A 199 -12.67 7.42 11.43
C ILE A 199 -13.20 6.65 12.66
N ALA A 200 -12.41 5.70 13.19
CA ALA A 200 -12.78 4.88 14.35
C ALA A 200 -12.99 5.71 15.62
N ARG A 201 -12.11 6.69 15.88
CA ARG A 201 -12.22 7.62 17.02
C ARG A 201 -13.15 8.81 16.76
N ARG A 202 -13.84 8.83 15.60
CA ARG A 202 -14.78 9.89 15.17
C ARG A 202 -14.15 11.28 15.01
N ALA A 203 -12.84 11.36 14.75
CA ALA A 203 -12.16 12.61 14.40
C ALA A 203 -12.51 13.06 12.97
N ILE A 204 -12.86 12.13 12.08
CA ILE A 204 -13.36 12.37 10.72
C ILE A 204 -14.68 11.63 10.55
N THR A 205 -15.71 12.31 10.03
CA THR A 205 -16.98 11.66 9.70
C THR A 205 -16.86 10.84 8.42
N PRO A 206 -17.67 9.78 8.23
CA PRO A 206 -17.65 9.02 6.98
C PRO A 206 -17.88 9.88 5.73
N GLN A 207 -18.72 10.92 5.83
CA GLN A 207 -18.98 11.86 4.73
C GLN A 207 -17.73 12.68 4.40
N GLN A 208 -17.01 13.20 5.41
CA GLN A 208 -15.74 13.89 5.21
C GLN A 208 -14.68 12.98 4.59
N ALA A 209 -14.61 11.72 5.04
CA ALA A 209 -13.69 10.73 4.47
C ALA A 209 -14.01 10.41 3.00
N ILE A 210 -15.29 10.36 2.61
CA ILE A 210 -15.69 10.16 1.19
C ILE A 210 -15.30 11.37 0.33
N VAL A 211 -15.53 12.60 0.80
CA VAL A 211 -15.10 13.81 0.08
C VAL A 211 -13.59 13.84 -0.07
N PHE A 212 -12.87 13.51 1.00
CA PHE A 212 -11.41 13.44 0.98
C PHE A 212 -10.91 12.36 0.02
N LEU A 213 -11.53 11.17 0.03
CA LEU A 213 -11.26 10.11 -0.93
C LEU A 213 -11.46 10.58 -2.38
N GLY A 214 -12.55 11.30 -2.66
CA GLY A 214 -12.78 11.91 -3.97
C GLY A 214 -11.64 12.85 -4.38
N GLY A 215 -11.15 13.68 -3.44
CA GLY A 215 -9.97 14.53 -3.67
C GLY A 215 -8.70 13.71 -3.96
N GLN A 216 -8.45 12.64 -3.21
CA GLN A 216 -7.30 11.76 -3.43
C GLN A 216 -7.36 11.07 -4.80
N LEU A 217 -8.51 10.52 -5.18
CA LEU A 217 -8.68 9.86 -6.47
C LEU A 217 -8.55 10.84 -7.64
N THR A 218 -9.09 12.05 -7.51
CA THR A 218 -8.92 13.11 -8.52
C THR A 218 -7.45 13.53 -8.64
N ALA A 219 -6.74 13.67 -7.52
CA ALA A 219 -5.30 13.99 -7.54
C ALA A 219 -4.48 12.83 -8.15
N GLY A 220 -4.81 11.58 -7.84
CA GLY A 220 -4.20 10.40 -8.46
C GLY A 220 -4.44 10.34 -9.97
N LEU A 221 -5.67 10.66 -10.41
CA LEU A 221 -6.01 10.76 -11.83
C LEU A 221 -5.25 11.92 -12.50
N ALA A 222 -5.12 13.07 -11.85
CA ALA A 222 -4.35 14.20 -12.38
C ALA A 222 -2.87 13.83 -12.58
N VAL A 223 -2.26 13.09 -11.66
CA VAL A 223 -0.90 12.53 -11.83
C VAL A 223 -0.85 11.57 -13.02
N LEU A 224 -1.81 10.65 -13.14
CA LEU A 224 -1.86 9.70 -14.25
C LEU A 224 -2.02 10.39 -15.61
N LEU A 225 -2.84 11.44 -15.69
CA LEU A 225 -3.03 12.24 -16.91
C LEU A 225 -1.87 13.19 -17.20
N SER A 226 -0.95 13.39 -16.26
CA SER A 226 0.30 14.14 -16.47
C SER A 226 1.39 13.25 -17.09
N LEU A 227 1.20 11.94 -17.11
CA LEU A 227 2.04 10.97 -17.81
C LEU A 227 1.56 10.82 -19.27
N PRO A 228 2.38 10.24 -20.17
CA PRO A 228 1.94 9.86 -21.51
C PRO A 228 0.66 9.02 -21.47
N ILE A 229 -0.23 9.19 -22.45
CA ILE A 229 -1.57 8.59 -22.48
C ILE A 229 -1.53 7.06 -22.45
N GLU A 230 -0.43 6.47 -22.92
CA GLU A 230 -0.14 5.05 -22.87
C GLU A 230 -0.20 4.54 -21.42
N CYS A 231 0.31 5.33 -20.45
CA CYS A 231 0.26 4.98 -19.04
C CYS A 231 -1.17 4.80 -18.54
N PHE A 232 -2.15 5.54 -19.06
CA PHE A 232 -3.56 5.39 -18.70
C PHE A 232 -4.08 3.99 -19.08
N TRP A 233 -3.76 3.54 -20.30
CA TRP A 233 -4.16 2.23 -20.79
C TRP A 233 -3.47 1.10 -20.03
N TYR A 234 -2.16 1.22 -19.77
CA TYR A 234 -1.43 0.24 -18.97
C TYR A 234 -1.81 0.24 -17.48
N ALA A 235 -2.26 1.36 -16.92
CA ALA A 235 -2.69 1.45 -15.52
C ALA A 235 -4.11 0.90 -15.30
N THR A 236 -4.99 0.97 -16.31
CA THR A 236 -6.41 0.59 -16.19
C THR A 236 -6.63 -0.85 -15.70
N PRO A 237 -5.92 -1.88 -16.22
CA PRO A 237 -6.08 -3.26 -15.73
C PRO A 237 -5.74 -3.42 -14.24
N SER A 238 -4.93 -2.53 -13.66
CA SER A 238 -4.60 -2.58 -12.22
C SER A 238 -5.83 -2.42 -11.32
N LEU A 239 -6.87 -1.72 -11.80
CA LEU A 239 -8.12 -1.51 -11.08
C LEU A 239 -8.82 -2.83 -10.75
N LEU A 240 -8.67 -3.85 -11.59
CA LEU A 240 -9.18 -5.20 -11.31
C LEU A 240 -8.56 -5.77 -10.03
N PHE A 241 -7.24 -5.65 -9.88
CA PHE A 241 -6.54 -6.14 -8.69
C PHE A 241 -6.88 -5.29 -7.46
N VAL A 242 -6.98 -3.96 -7.62
CA VAL A 242 -7.33 -3.05 -6.52
C VAL A 242 -8.74 -3.36 -5.99
N ALA A 243 -9.70 -3.61 -6.88
CA ALA A 243 -11.08 -3.96 -6.50
C ALA A 243 -11.18 -5.36 -5.86
N THR A 244 -10.36 -6.31 -6.31
CA THR A 244 -10.41 -7.71 -5.83
C THR A 244 -9.63 -7.95 -4.54
N TYR A 245 -8.57 -7.17 -4.25
CA TYR A 245 -7.75 -7.35 -3.05
C TYR A 245 -8.53 -7.38 -1.73
N PRO A 246 -9.48 -6.46 -1.47
CA PRO A 246 -10.28 -6.52 -0.25
C PRO A 246 -11.14 -7.79 -0.12
N LEU A 247 -11.59 -8.35 -1.24
CA LEU A 247 -12.32 -9.62 -1.27
C LEU A 247 -11.38 -10.80 -1.01
N ALA A 248 -10.13 -10.73 -1.48
CA ALA A 248 -9.13 -11.78 -1.30
C ALA A 248 -8.94 -12.14 0.18
N LYS A 249 -8.94 -11.16 1.08
CA LYS A 249 -8.86 -11.37 2.54
C LYS A 249 -9.97 -12.28 3.09
N ARG A 250 -11.10 -12.38 2.40
CA ARG A 250 -12.28 -13.15 2.86
C ARG A 250 -12.36 -14.55 2.24
N VAL A 251 -11.71 -14.76 1.09
CA VAL A 251 -11.90 -15.99 0.29
C VAL A 251 -10.64 -16.85 0.18
N THR A 252 -9.44 -16.31 0.42
CA THR A 252 -8.18 -17.05 0.26
C THR A 252 -7.27 -16.96 1.49
N TYR A 253 -6.41 -17.97 1.66
CA TYR A 253 -5.29 -17.97 2.62
C TYR A 253 -4.11 -17.12 2.14
N TYR A 254 -4.14 -16.62 0.90
CA TYR A 254 -3.02 -15.94 0.26
C TYR A 254 -3.35 -14.50 -0.18
N PRO A 255 -3.97 -13.65 0.67
CA PRO A 255 -4.24 -12.26 0.32
C PRO A 255 -2.96 -11.48 0.00
N GLN A 256 -1.80 -11.90 0.53
CA GLN A 256 -0.48 -11.32 0.25
C GLN A 256 -0.12 -11.40 -1.23
N PHE A 257 -0.53 -12.46 -1.93
CA PHE A 257 -0.26 -12.59 -3.36
C PHE A 257 -1.08 -11.58 -4.17
N VAL A 258 -2.36 -11.41 -3.84
CA VAL A 258 -3.23 -10.41 -4.48
C VAL A 258 -2.74 -8.99 -4.16
N LEU A 259 -2.28 -8.76 -2.92
CA LEU A 259 -1.61 -7.51 -2.56
C LEU A 259 -0.37 -7.29 -3.44
N GLY A 260 0.45 -8.32 -3.64
CA GLY A 260 1.61 -8.28 -4.54
C GLY A 260 1.24 -7.84 -5.94
N LEU A 261 0.18 -8.39 -6.52
CA LEU A 261 -0.31 -7.98 -7.85
C LEU A 261 -0.70 -6.50 -7.89
N THR A 262 -1.36 -5.99 -6.83
CA THR A 262 -1.72 -4.57 -6.75
C THR A 262 -0.53 -3.63 -6.56
N PHE A 263 0.36 -3.92 -5.61
CA PHE A 263 1.45 -3.02 -5.23
C PHE A 263 2.57 -3.01 -6.27
N SER A 264 2.75 -4.13 -6.98
CA SER A 264 3.84 -4.27 -7.95
C SER A 264 3.53 -3.66 -9.31
N TRP A 265 2.28 -3.22 -9.58
CA TRP A 265 1.87 -2.76 -10.92
C TRP A 265 2.74 -1.62 -11.49
N GLY A 266 3.28 -0.79 -10.60
CA GLY A 266 4.26 0.24 -10.94
C GLY A 266 5.50 -0.27 -11.70
N ALA A 267 5.86 -1.55 -11.53
CA ALA A 267 6.96 -2.21 -12.24
C ALA A 267 6.78 -2.25 -13.77
N MET A 268 5.59 -1.97 -14.28
CA MET A 268 5.33 -1.87 -15.73
C MET A 268 5.23 -0.43 -16.23
N LEU A 269 4.88 0.54 -15.37
CA LEU A 269 4.49 1.87 -15.83
C LEU A 269 5.66 2.79 -16.21
N GLY A 270 6.89 2.51 -15.74
CA GLY A 270 8.07 3.29 -16.11
C GLY A 270 8.40 3.23 -17.60
N PHE A 271 8.08 2.12 -18.28
CA PHE A 271 8.33 1.92 -19.71
C PHE A 271 7.50 2.87 -20.59
N PRO A 272 6.16 2.82 -20.57
CA PRO A 272 5.36 3.77 -21.34
C PRO A 272 5.55 5.21 -20.88
N ALA A 273 5.90 5.45 -19.60
CA ALA A 273 6.19 6.80 -19.11
C ALA A 273 7.44 7.43 -19.76
N LEU A 274 8.40 6.62 -20.21
CA LEU A 274 9.58 7.06 -20.95
C LEU A 274 9.48 6.78 -22.46
N GLY A 275 8.29 6.52 -22.98
CA GLY A 275 8.03 6.35 -24.41
C GLY A 275 8.32 4.95 -24.96
N ILE A 276 8.51 3.95 -24.10
CA ILE A 276 8.71 2.56 -24.51
C ILE A 276 7.36 1.84 -24.47
N ASP A 277 6.83 1.51 -25.65
CA ASP A 277 5.64 0.68 -25.75
C ASP A 277 5.99 -0.80 -25.53
N LEU A 278 5.40 -1.39 -24.49
CA LEU A 278 5.65 -2.78 -24.11
C LEU A 278 5.09 -3.78 -25.13
N LEU A 279 4.03 -3.44 -25.86
CA LEU A 279 3.43 -4.38 -26.81
C LEU A 279 4.23 -4.49 -28.11
N SER A 280 4.97 -3.45 -28.49
CA SER A 280 5.83 -3.47 -29.68
C SER A 280 7.28 -3.89 -29.38
N ASN A 281 7.75 -3.75 -28.14
CA ASN A 281 9.12 -4.11 -27.76
C ASN A 281 9.16 -5.36 -26.87
N GLN A 282 9.50 -6.51 -27.48
CA GLN A 282 9.55 -7.81 -26.81
C GLN A 282 10.57 -7.87 -25.67
N ALA A 283 11.72 -7.20 -25.80
CA ALA A 283 12.74 -7.14 -24.76
C ALA A 283 12.22 -6.36 -23.55
N ALA A 284 11.58 -5.20 -23.79
CA ALA A 284 10.96 -4.38 -22.75
C ALA A 284 9.80 -5.12 -22.06
N LEU A 285 8.95 -5.83 -22.82
CA LEU A 285 7.88 -6.66 -22.26
C LEU A 285 8.43 -7.73 -21.31
N THR A 286 9.48 -8.42 -21.74
CA THR A 286 10.12 -9.49 -20.96
C THR A 286 10.75 -8.92 -19.70
N ALA A 287 11.47 -7.79 -19.81
CA ALA A 287 12.07 -7.10 -18.67
C ALA A 287 11.01 -6.63 -17.66
N ALA A 288 9.92 -6.00 -18.14
CA ALA A 288 8.81 -5.52 -17.32
C ALA A 288 8.07 -6.67 -16.62
N ALA A 289 7.80 -7.77 -17.33
CA ALA A 289 7.13 -8.94 -16.77
C ALA A 289 7.97 -9.61 -15.67
N CYS A 290 9.28 -9.78 -15.92
CA CYS A 290 10.19 -10.31 -14.91
C CYS A 290 10.30 -9.38 -13.70
N LEU A 291 10.35 -8.06 -13.93
CA LEU A 291 10.46 -7.06 -12.86
C LEU A 291 9.18 -7.04 -12.03
N TYR A 292 8.02 -7.09 -12.68
CA TYR A 292 6.73 -7.18 -12.02
C TYR A 292 6.64 -8.44 -11.17
N ALA A 293 6.96 -9.61 -11.71
CA ALA A 293 6.94 -10.86 -10.98
C ALA A 293 7.96 -10.88 -9.81
N SER A 294 9.14 -10.28 -9.99
CA SER A 294 10.13 -10.08 -8.92
C SER A 294 9.54 -9.26 -7.77
N ASN A 295 8.89 -8.13 -8.08
CA ASN A 295 8.24 -7.27 -7.08
C ASN A 295 7.05 -7.96 -6.39
N VAL A 296 6.29 -8.81 -7.10
CA VAL A 296 5.21 -9.61 -6.50
C VAL A 296 5.80 -10.59 -5.48
N ALA A 297 6.87 -11.31 -5.82
CA ALA A 297 7.55 -12.20 -4.89
C ALA A 297 8.11 -11.45 -3.68
N TRP A 298 8.72 -10.28 -3.89
CA TRP A 298 9.18 -9.40 -2.80
C TRP A 298 8.02 -8.96 -1.90
N THR A 299 6.88 -8.60 -2.49
CA THR A 299 5.68 -8.19 -1.76
C THR A 299 5.16 -9.30 -0.86
N VAL A 300 5.02 -10.50 -1.40
CA VAL A 300 4.59 -11.65 -0.60
C VAL A 300 5.59 -11.90 0.54
N LEU A 301 6.89 -11.75 0.29
CA LEU A 301 7.93 -11.98 1.28
C LEU A 301 7.84 -10.99 2.46
N TYR A 302 7.84 -9.68 2.20
CA TYR A 302 7.80 -8.70 3.29
C TYR A 302 6.42 -8.68 3.97
N ASP A 303 5.32 -8.92 3.23
CA ASP A 303 3.98 -8.88 3.80
C ASP A 303 3.68 -10.14 4.61
N MET A 304 4.34 -11.26 4.29
CA MET A 304 4.34 -12.45 5.15
C MET A 304 5.03 -12.16 6.49
N ILE A 305 6.15 -11.41 6.51
CA ILE A 305 6.78 -10.98 7.78
C ILE A 305 5.83 -10.07 8.56
N TYR A 306 5.19 -9.12 7.89
CA TYR A 306 4.20 -8.23 8.49
C TYR A 306 3.01 -8.99 9.09
N ALA A 307 2.48 -9.99 8.38
CA ALA A 307 1.36 -10.81 8.84
C ALA A 307 1.65 -11.60 10.13
N HIS A 308 2.92 -11.86 10.47
CA HIS A 308 3.28 -12.48 11.76
C HIS A 308 2.95 -11.59 12.97
N MET A 309 2.69 -10.30 12.76
CA MET A 309 2.23 -9.39 13.81
C MET A 309 0.80 -9.70 14.26
N ASP A 310 -0.05 -10.13 13.32
CA ASP A 310 -1.49 -10.28 13.53
C ASP A 310 -1.90 -11.76 13.77
N ILE A 311 -0.98 -12.75 13.72
CA ILE A 311 -1.28 -14.20 13.89
C ILE A 311 -2.13 -14.49 15.13
N LYS A 312 -1.81 -13.89 16.29
CA LYS A 312 -2.52 -14.19 17.55
C LYS A 312 -3.97 -13.72 17.52
N ASP A 313 -4.23 -12.63 16.81
CA ASP A 313 -5.57 -12.05 16.70
C ASP A 313 -6.34 -12.73 15.55
N ASP A 314 -5.65 -13.09 14.46
CA ASP A 314 -6.20 -13.87 13.35
C ASP A 314 -6.70 -15.24 13.81
N VAL A 315 -5.93 -15.94 14.67
CA VAL A 315 -6.35 -17.23 15.25
C VAL A 315 -7.62 -17.08 16.08
N LYS A 316 -7.72 -16.03 16.91
CA LYS A 316 -8.91 -15.76 17.73
C LYS A 316 -10.13 -15.39 16.89
N ALA A 317 -9.91 -14.68 15.77
CA ALA A 317 -10.96 -14.24 14.86
C ALA A 317 -11.34 -15.29 13.81
N GLY A 318 -10.63 -16.43 13.74
CA GLY A 318 -10.84 -17.46 12.71
C GLY A 318 -10.44 -17.02 11.30
N ILE A 319 -9.55 -16.02 11.18
CA ILE A 319 -9.08 -15.48 9.91
C ILE A 319 -8.00 -16.39 9.32
N LYS A 320 -8.10 -16.62 8.00
CA LYS A 320 -7.22 -17.49 7.22
C LYS A 320 -6.04 -16.69 6.68
N SER A 321 -4.79 -17.03 7.04
CA SER A 321 -3.58 -16.33 6.59
C SER A 321 -2.44 -17.29 6.24
N ILE A 322 -1.59 -16.93 5.28
CA ILE A 322 -0.41 -17.72 4.86
C ILE A 322 0.56 -17.95 6.02
N ALA A 323 0.66 -16.96 6.90
CA ALA A 323 1.52 -17.00 8.08
C ALA A 323 1.01 -18.02 9.10
N LEU A 324 -0.32 -18.15 9.25
CA LEU A 324 -0.93 -19.19 10.07
C LEU A 324 -0.76 -20.58 9.43
N LYS A 325 -0.89 -20.68 8.10
CA LYS A 325 -0.77 -21.96 7.39
C LYS A 325 0.66 -22.52 7.42
N HIS A 326 1.69 -21.67 7.42
CA HIS A 326 3.09 -22.09 7.32
C HIS A 326 3.97 -21.62 8.48
N GLU A 327 3.41 -21.39 9.66
CA GLU A 327 4.12 -20.83 10.83
C GLU A 327 5.46 -21.52 11.12
N LYS A 328 5.53 -22.85 10.96
CA LYS A 328 6.72 -23.66 11.21
C LYS A 328 7.78 -23.58 10.10
N GLU A 329 7.38 -23.25 8.88
CA GLU A 329 8.21 -23.25 7.66
C GLU A 329 8.41 -21.85 7.07
N THR A 330 7.94 -20.80 7.75
CA THR A 330 7.98 -19.42 7.24
C THR A 330 9.35 -19.05 6.68
N LYS A 331 10.45 -19.34 7.40
CA LYS A 331 11.80 -18.96 6.92
C LYS A 331 12.19 -19.66 5.61
N THR A 332 11.79 -20.92 5.43
CA THR A 332 12.03 -21.68 4.20
C THR A 332 11.26 -21.05 3.03
N ILE A 333 10.00 -20.66 3.25
CA ILE A 333 9.18 -20.00 2.23
C ILE A 333 9.74 -18.62 1.90
N LEU A 334 10.14 -17.83 2.91
CA LEU A 334 10.78 -16.54 2.69
C LEU A 334 12.07 -16.68 1.88
N SER A 335 12.88 -17.71 2.15
CA SER A 335 14.09 -18.01 1.35
C SER A 335 13.74 -18.39 -0.08
N GLY A 336 12.73 -19.22 -0.31
CA GLY A 336 12.25 -19.55 -1.66
C GLY A 336 11.77 -18.32 -2.43
N LEU A 337 10.99 -17.46 -1.80
CA LEU A 337 10.53 -16.19 -2.38
C LEU A 337 11.71 -15.25 -2.69
N ALA A 338 12.73 -15.21 -1.83
CA ALA A 338 13.94 -14.42 -2.09
C ALA A 338 14.70 -14.93 -3.32
N VAL A 339 14.86 -16.25 -3.46
CA VAL A 339 15.51 -16.85 -4.65
C VAL A 339 14.71 -16.54 -5.91
N VAL A 340 13.38 -16.67 -5.87
CA VAL A 340 12.50 -16.32 -7.00
C VAL A 340 12.61 -14.84 -7.35
N GLN A 341 12.56 -13.96 -6.35
CA GLN A 341 12.70 -12.52 -6.51
C GLN A 341 14.04 -12.17 -7.19
N LEU A 342 15.15 -12.75 -6.71
CA LEU A 342 16.49 -12.51 -7.26
C LEU A 342 16.65 -13.07 -8.67
N GLY A 343 16.16 -14.27 -8.94
CA GLY A 343 16.22 -14.89 -10.26
C GLY A 343 15.45 -14.07 -11.30
N LEU A 344 14.26 -13.58 -10.94
CA LEU A 344 13.45 -12.72 -11.80
C LEU A 344 14.07 -11.32 -11.96
N LEU A 345 14.68 -10.77 -10.91
CA LEU A 345 15.40 -9.49 -11.02
C LEU A 345 16.62 -9.60 -11.95
N ALA A 346 17.37 -10.69 -11.86
CA ALA A 346 18.47 -10.98 -12.77
C ALA A 346 17.96 -11.18 -14.22
N ALA A 347 16.83 -11.87 -14.40
CA ALA A 347 16.19 -12.03 -15.71
C ALA A 347 15.75 -10.68 -16.32
N THR A 348 15.26 -9.73 -15.50
CA THR A 348 15.03 -8.36 -15.96
C THR A 348 16.30 -7.72 -16.51
N GLY A 349 17.42 -7.86 -15.80
CA GLY A 349 18.71 -7.32 -16.24
C GLY A 349 19.16 -7.91 -17.58
N VAL A 350 19.07 -9.23 -17.72
CA VAL A 350 19.40 -9.93 -18.98
C VAL A 350 18.51 -9.45 -20.12
N ALA A 351 17.18 -9.38 -19.91
CA ALA A 351 16.24 -8.95 -20.94
C ALA A 351 16.42 -7.47 -21.34
N ALA A 352 16.84 -6.63 -20.40
CA ALA A 352 17.06 -5.20 -20.63
C ALA A 352 18.49 -4.86 -21.12
N GLY A 353 19.38 -5.86 -21.24
CA GLY A 353 20.76 -5.64 -21.66
C GLY A 353 21.61 -4.89 -20.64
N MET A 354 21.34 -5.08 -19.35
CA MET A 354 22.05 -4.42 -18.25
C MET A 354 23.48 -4.97 -18.10
N GLY A 355 24.41 -4.11 -17.71
CA GLY A 355 25.78 -4.48 -17.43
C GLY A 355 26.05 -4.87 -15.96
N PRO A 356 27.34 -5.06 -15.61
CA PRO A 356 27.77 -5.54 -14.29
C PRO A 356 27.35 -4.67 -13.10
N VAL A 357 27.17 -3.35 -13.28
CA VAL A 357 26.81 -2.44 -12.19
C VAL A 357 25.43 -2.81 -11.62
N PHE A 358 24.47 -3.15 -12.48
CA PHE A 358 23.16 -3.68 -12.09
C PHE A 358 23.25 -5.03 -11.38
N PHE A 359 23.99 -5.99 -11.93
CA PHE A 359 24.07 -7.33 -11.34
C PHE A 359 24.74 -7.30 -9.95
N ILE A 360 25.82 -6.55 -9.80
CA ILE A 360 26.51 -6.42 -8.50
C ILE A 360 25.69 -5.55 -7.55
N GLY A 361 25.27 -4.37 -8.00
CA GLY A 361 24.58 -3.38 -7.17
C GLY A 361 23.17 -3.82 -6.78
N SER A 362 22.31 -4.07 -7.76
CA SER A 362 20.90 -4.38 -7.51
C SER A 362 20.70 -5.83 -7.08
N CYS A 363 21.21 -6.81 -7.85
CA CYS A 363 21.00 -8.22 -7.50
C CYS A 363 21.84 -8.63 -6.28
N GLY A 364 23.12 -8.25 -6.23
CA GLY A 364 23.97 -8.49 -5.05
C GLY A 364 23.48 -7.76 -3.80
N GLY A 365 23.07 -6.49 -3.94
CA GLY A 365 22.45 -5.72 -2.86
C GLY A 365 21.17 -6.36 -2.32
N ALA A 366 20.24 -6.74 -3.21
CA ALA A 366 19.01 -7.42 -2.81
C ALA A 366 19.29 -8.76 -2.12
N ALA A 367 20.26 -9.54 -2.60
CA ALA A 367 20.62 -10.81 -2.00
C ALA A 367 21.14 -10.64 -0.57
N LEU A 368 21.99 -9.62 -0.35
CA LEU A 368 22.51 -9.29 0.97
C LEU A 368 21.39 -8.81 1.91
N THR A 369 20.52 -7.90 1.47
CA THR A 369 19.49 -7.32 2.33
C THR A 369 18.38 -8.31 2.65
N LEU A 370 17.93 -9.11 1.68
CA LEU A 370 16.94 -10.17 1.91
C LEU A 370 17.52 -11.29 2.77
N GLY A 371 18.75 -11.74 2.48
CA GLY A 371 19.43 -12.77 3.27
C GLY A 371 19.62 -12.35 4.72
N THR A 372 20.04 -11.10 4.96
CA THR A 372 20.17 -10.56 6.32
C THR A 372 18.83 -10.42 7.02
N MET A 373 17.78 -9.95 6.33
CA MET A 373 16.42 -9.85 6.87
C MET A 373 15.89 -11.22 7.30
N ILE A 374 15.94 -12.23 6.43
CA ILE A 374 15.43 -13.59 6.72
C ILE A 374 16.21 -14.23 7.86
N ARG A 375 17.53 -14.05 7.89
CA ARG A 375 18.38 -14.58 8.96
C ARG A 375 18.02 -13.94 10.31
N ARG A 376 17.90 -12.62 10.37
CA ARG A 376 17.79 -11.86 11.62
C ARG A 376 16.37 -11.65 12.12
N VAL A 377 15.35 -11.80 11.28
CA VAL A 377 13.96 -11.60 11.71
C VAL A 377 13.56 -12.64 12.76
N LYS A 378 12.99 -12.15 13.87
CA LYS A 378 12.42 -12.93 14.96
C LYS A 378 10.90 -12.92 14.83
N LEU A 379 10.37 -13.90 14.10
CA LEU A 379 8.94 -13.96 13.73
C LEU A 379 7.96 -13.99 14.92
N LYS A 380 8.42 -14.40 16.11
CA LYS A 380 7.61 -14.44 17.34
C LYS A 380 7.50 -13.07 18.04
N GLU A 381 8.31 -12.10 17.64
CA GLU A 381 8.41 -10.79 18.28
C GLU A 381 7.81 -9.71 17.38
N VAL A 382 6.60 -9.25 17.70
CA VAL A 382 5.82 -8.26 16.92
C VAL A 382 6.62 -6.99 16.60
N LYS A 383 7.35 -6.45 17.59
CA LYS A 383 8.19 -5.25 17.41
C LYS A 383 9.33 -5.50 16.42
N ASN A 384 9.91 -6.70 16.42
CA ASN A 384 10.99 -7.06 15.50
C ASN A 384 10.47 -7.24 14.07
N CYS A 385 9.30 -7.87 13.89
CA CYS A 385 8.64 -7.97 12.59
C CYS A 385 8.32 -6.58 12.02
N TRP A 386 7.76 -5.68 12.84
CA TRP A 386 7.51 -4.29 12.43
C TRP A 386 8.79 -3.57 12.00
N TRP A 387 9.87 -3.72 12.78
CA TRP A 387 11.15 -3.10 12.45
C TRP A 387 11.69 -3.58 11.11
N TRP A 388 11.66 -4.89 10.83
CA TRP A 388 12.09 -5.45 9.55
C TRP A 388 11.16 -5.09 8.40
N PHE A 389 9.85 -5.01 8.62
CA PHE A 389 8.91 -4.54 7.61
C PHE A 389 9.17 -3.09 7.20
N VAL A 390 9.47 -2.22 8.17
CA VAL A 390 9.74 -0.79 7.92
C VAL A 390 11.11 -0.58 7.29
N ASN A 391 12.17 -1.11 7.90
CA ASN A 391 13.54 -0.87 7.44
C ASN A 391 13.91 -1.75 6.25
N GLY A 392 13.33 -2.95 6.13
CA GLY A 392 13.53 -3.84 4.99
C GLY A 392 13.05 -3.23 3.67
N ALA A 393 12.03 -2.35 3.71
CA ALA A 393 11.61 -1.54 2.57
C ALA A 393 12.78 -0.71 2.02
N TRP A 394 13.48 0.01 2.91
CA TRP A 394 14.61 0.85 2.53
C TRP A 394 15.87 0.07 2.23
N PHE A 395 16.16 -0.98 2.98
CA PHE A 395 17.36 -1.79 2.72
C PHE A 395 17.26 -2.46 1.35
N THR A 396 16.20 -3.23 1.10
CA THR A 396 16.07 -3.96 -0.16
C THR A 396 15.68 -3.02 -1.30
N GLY A 397 14.68 -2.17 -1.08
CA GLY A 397 14.22 -1.24 -2.10
C GLY A 397 15.29 -0.21 -2.47
N GLY A 398 15.98 0.33 -1.47
CA GLY A 398 17.10 1.25 -1.66
C GLY A 398 18.30 0.58 -2.34
N ALA A 399 18.68 -0.64 -1.96
CA ALA A 399 19.78 -1.35 -2.61
C ALA A 399 19.51 -1.60 -4.10
N ILE A 400 18.30 -2.09 -4.44
CA ILE A 400 17.89 -2.28 -5.84
C ILE A 400 17.90 -0.94 -6.59
N SER A 401 17.36 0.11 -5.99
CA SER A 401 17.31 1.46 -6.59
C SER A 401 18.70 2.02 -6.85
N LEU A 402 19.63 1.88 -5.90
CA LEU A 402 20.99 2.39 -6.02
C LEU A 402 21.77 1.67 -7.12
N GLY A 403 21.65 0.34 -7.22
CA GLY A 403 22.27 -0.41 -8.31
C GLY A 403 21.71 -0.02 -9.69
N LEU A 404 20.39 0.16 -9.80
CA LEU A 404 19.74 0.59 -11.04
C LEU A 404 20.10 2.03 -11.42
N ALA A 405 20.20 2.93 -10.44
CA ALA A 405 20.65 4.30 -10.67
C ALA A 405 22.13 4.33 -11.09
N GLY A 406 22.97 3.51 -10.48
CA GLY A 406 24.36 3.34 -10.88
C GLY A 406 24.49 2.82 -12.31
N GLU A 407 23.69 1.82 -12.68
CA GLU A 407 23.62 1.28 -14.05
C GLU A 407 23.18 2.36 -15.05
N TYR A 408 22.13 3.12 -14.73
CA TYR A 408 21.68 4.24 -15.55
C TYR A 408 22.79 5.29 -15.77
N VAL A 409 23.52 5.66 -14.71
CA VAL A 409 24.66 6.58 -14.82
C VAL A 409 25.79 5.98 -15.66
N ALA A 410 26.08 4.68 -15.54
CA ALA A 410 27.11 4.01 -16.33
C ALA A 410 26.78 4.05 -17.84
N HIS A 411 25.52 3.80 -18.21
CA HIS A 411 25.06 3.97 -19.59
C HIS A 411 25.11 5.43 -20.05
N LEU A 412 24.71 6.39 -19.19
CA LEU A 412 24.75 7.81 -19.52
C LEU A 412 26.19 8.31 -19.79
N LEU A 413 27.17 7.76 -19.08
CA LEU A 413 28.60 8.06 -19.24
C LEU A 413 29.27 7.24 -20.37
N GLY A 414 28.54 6.35 -21.04
CA GLY A 414 29.07 5.52 -22.13
C GLY A 414 30.13 4.51 -21.67
N TRP A 415 30.09 4.04 -20.42
CA TRP A 415 31.10 3.11 -19.89
C TRP A 415 31.22 1.82 -20.72
N TYR A 416 30.10 1.28 -21.18
CA TYR A 416 30.09 0.03 -21.94
C TYR A 416 30.53 0.23 -23.40
N ASP A 417 30.16 1.35 -24.01
CA ASP A 417 30.59 1.68 -25.38
C ASP A 417 32.11 1.90 -25.48
N ASN A 418 32.70 2.51 -24.44
CA ASN A 418 34.14 2.74 -24.37
C ASN A 418 34.91 1.44 -24.14
N ASN A 419 34.38 0.52 -23.32
CA ASN A 419 35.02 -0.77 -23.07
C ASN A 419 35.04 -1.65 -24.32
N ALA A 420 33.93 -1.72 -25.06
CA ALA A 420 33.85 -2.49 -26.30
C ALA A 420 34.88 -1.99 -27.35
N LYS A 421 35.02 -0.66 -27.50
CA LYS A 421 36.03 -0.07 -28.40
C LYS A 421 37.46 -0.40 -27.97
N ASN A 422 37.75 -0.35 -26.67
CA ASN A 422 39.07 -0.68 -26.15
C ASN A 422 39.41 -2.17 -26.34
N GLU A 423 38.42 -3.06 -26.23
CA GLU A 423 38.58 -4.50 -26.50
C GLU A 423 38.85 -4.77 -27.99
N GLU A 424 38.09 -4.14 -28.89
CA GLU A 424 38.31 -4.26 -30.35
C GLU A 424 39.69 -3.72 -30.77
N GLU A 425 40.13 -2.58 -30.22
CA GLU A 425 41.47 -2.03 -30.48
C GLU A 425 42.59 -2.91 -29.92
N GLY A 426 42.37 -3.56 -28.77
CA GLY A 426 43.32 -4.50 -28.19
C GLY A 426 43.47 -5.78 -29.01
N GLU A 427 42.36 -6.32 -29.51
CA GLU A 427 42.34 -7.51 -30.34
C GLU A 427 42.98 -7.26 -31.72
N GLN A 428 42.71 -6.10 -32.34
CA GLN A 428 43.39 -5.70 -33.57
C GLN A 428 44.91 -5.56 -33.41
N LYS A 429 45.39 -5.02 -32.28
CA LYS A 429 46.83 -4.93 -31.99
C LYS A 429 47.48 -6.30 -31.81
N LEU A 430 46.76 -7.27 -31.23
CA LEU A 430 47.25 -8.64 -31.06
C LEU A 430 47.31 -9.44 -32.38
N VAL A 431 46.44 -9.14 -33.34
CA VAL A 431 46.44 -9.78 -34.68
C VAL A 431 47.51 -9.20 -35.62
N THR A 432 48.05 -8.01 -35.31
CA THR A 432 49.03 -7.30 -36.16
C THR A 432 50.49 -7.54 -35.73
N VAL A 433 50.72 -8.29 -34.63
CA VAL A 433 52.04 -8.72 -34.13
C VAL A 433 52.22 -10.20 -34.42
#